data_AF-A0A2V2G2X3-F1
#
_entry.id   AF-A0A2V2G2X3-F1
#
_cell.length_a   1.000
_cell.length_b   1.000
_cell.length_c   1.000
_cell.angle_alpha   90.00
_cell.angle_beta   90.00
_cell.angle_gamma   90.00
#
_symmetry.space_group_name_H-M   'P 1'
#
loop_
_entity.id
_entity.type
_entity.pdbx_description
1 polymer ?
#
loop_
_entity_poly.entity_id
_entity_poly.type
_entity_poly.pdbx_seq_one_letter_code
_entity_poly.pdbx_strand_id
1 'polypeptide(L)' 'MLVRRALSFLEERRRERPELPLEKLLDEAGARFNLSPVDGEALAHVFRATVLSDASGPSNPEGASDVRGNG' A
#
# COMPACT_ATOMS: atom_id res chain seq x y z
N MET A 1 -17.33 -3.68 8.14
CA MET A 1 -16.34 -4.72 7.85
C MET A 1 -15.04 -4.40 8.58
N LEU A 2 -14.58 -5.29 9.46
CA LEU A 2 -13.33 -5.11 10.22
C LEU A 2 -12.11 -5.02 9.30
N VAL A 3 -12.14 -5.77 8.18
CA VAL A 3 -11.10 -5.77 7.14
C VAL A 3 -10.78 -4.36 6.61
N ARG A 4 -11.79 -3.50 6.39
CA ARG A 4 -11.56 -2.13 5.89
C ARG A 4 -10.85 -1.24 6.92
N ARG A 5 -11.17 -1.40 8.21
CA ARG A 5 -10.49 -0.67 9.29
C ARG A 5 -9.06 -1.18 9.50
N ALA A 6 -8.87 -2.49 9.39
CA ALA A 6 -7.55 -3.10 9.43
C ALA A 6 -6.67 -2.64 8.25
N LEU A 7 -7.26 -2.46 7.07
CA LEU A 7 -6.56 -1.91 5.90
C LEU A 7 -6.06 -0.49 6.16
N SER A 8 -6.92 0.42 6.61
CA SER A 8 -6.51 1.79 6.93
C SER A 8 -5.42 1.84 8.01
N PHE A 9 -5.49 0.96 9.01
CA PHE A 9 -4.45 0.81 10.01
C PHE A 9 -3.12 0.33 9.40
N LEU A 10 -3.15 -0.62 8.48
CA LEU A 10 -1.96 -1.10 7.77
C LEU A 10 -1.32 -0.01 6.89
N GLU A 11 -2.13 0.77 6.19
CA GLU A 11 -1.65 1.89 5.37
C GLU A 11 -0.95 2.95 6.23
N GLU A 12 -1.54 3.31 7.36
CA GLU A 12 -0.96 4.26 8.32
C GLU A 12 0.36 3.72 8.90
N ARG A 13 0.38 2.47 9.37
CA ARG A 13 1.61 1.85 9.90
C ARG A 13 2.68 1.64 8.85
N ARG A 14 2.32 1.39 7.59
CA ARG A 14 3.26 1.29 6.48
C ARG A 14 3.92 2.64 6.18
N ARG A 15 3.16 3.74 6.32
CA ARG A 15 3.69 5.10 6.15
C ARG A 15 4.61 5.50 7.29
N GLU A 16 4.27 5.12 8.53
CA GLU A 16 5.09 5.39 9.71
C GLU A 16 6.36 4.54 9.75
N ARG A 17 6.27 3.28 9.32
CA ARG A 17 7.34 2.28 9.43
C ARG A 17 7.47 1.48 8.13
N PRO A 18 7.97 2.10 7.05
CA PRO A 18 8.10 1.42 5.76
C PRO A 18 9.16 0.31 5.75
N GLU A 19 10.04 0.25 6.76
CA GLU A 19 11.00 -0.85 6.90
C GLU A 19 10.39 -2.14 7.46
N LEU A 20 9.25 -2.06 8.15
CA LEU A 20 8.62 -3.24 8.73
C LEU A 20 8.05 -4.15 7.63
N PRO A 21 8.30 -5.47 7.69
CA PRO A 21 7.73 -6.41 6.75
C PRO A 21 6.21 -6.50 6.96
N LEU A 22 5.51 -6.74 5.85
CA LEU A 22 4.04 -6.80 5.82
C LEU A 22 3.48 -7.83 6.82
N GLU A 23 4.15 -8.97 6.98
CA GLU A 23 3.76 -10.02 7.93
C GLU A 23 3.62 -9.49 9.36
N LYS A 24 4.56 -8.65 9.81
CA LYS A 24 4.51 -8.03 11.14
C LYS A 24 3.36 -7.05 11.29
N LEU A 25 3.04 -6.30 10.23
CA LEU A 25 1.91 -5.38 10.24
C LEU A 25 0.57 -6.14 10.25
N LEU A 26 0.49 -7.28 9.56
CA LEU A 26 -0.66 -8.17 9.57
C LEU A 26 -0.86 -8.84 10.93
N ASP A 27 0.20 -9.28 11.59
CA ASP A 27 0.15 -9.80 12.97
C ASP A 27 -0.41 -8.74 13.94
N GLU A 28 0.10 -7.50 13.87
CA GLU A 28 -0.40 -6.38 14.70
C GLU A 28 -1.87 -6.09 14.42
N ALA A 29 -2.28 -6.06 13.14
CA ALA A 29 -3.67 -5.85 12.75
C ALA A 29 -4.57 -7.01 13.20
N GLY A 30 -4.09 -8.25 13.08
CA GLY A 30 -4.82 -9.45 13.50
C GLY A 30 -5.12 -9.44 14.99
N ALA A 31 -4.11 -9.14 15.81
CA ALA A 31 -4.27 -9.02 17.26
C ALA A 31 -5.16 -7.84 17.66
N ARG A 32 -5.08 -6.71 16.93
CA ARG A 32 -5.84 -5.49 17.26
C ARG A 32 -7.32 -5.56 16.87
N PHE A 33 -7.62 -6.18 15.72
CA PHE A 33 -8.97 -6.26 15.17
C PHE A 33 -9.62 -7.63 15.39
N ASN A 34 -8.94 -8.53 16.11
CA ASN A 34 -9.38 -9.91 16.36
C ASN A 34 -9.73 -10.63 15.04
N LEU A 35 -8.86 -10.48 14.04
CA LEU A 35 -9.07 -11.06 12.72
C LEU A 35 -8.87 -12.57 12.78
N SER A 36 -9.75 -13.31 12.10
CA SER A 36 -9.51 -14.73 11.86
C SER A 36 -8.36 -14.92 10.86
N PRO A 37 -7.75 -16.13 10.78
CA PRO A 37 -6.71 -16.41 9.79
C PRO A 37 -7.16 -16.10 8.35
N VAL A 38 -8.43 -16.40 8.04
CA VAL A 38 -9.05 -16.12 6.73
C VAL A 38 -9.16 -14.61 6.47
N ASP A 39 -9.54 -13.82 7.47
CA ASP A 39 -9.58 -12.36 7.35
C ASP A 39 -8.18 -11.76 7.16
N GLY A 40 -7.17 -12.33 7.82
CA GLY A 40 -5.76 -11.94 7.67
C GLY A 40 -5.23 -12.17 6.25
N GLU A 41 -5.53 -13.33 5.65
CA GLU A 41 -5.20 -13.62 4.25
C GLU A 41 -5.91 -12.68 3.27
N ALA A 42 -7.22 -12.44 3.48
CA ALA A 42 -7.98 -11.52 2.64
C ALA A 42 -7.42 -10.09 2.73
N LEU A 43 -7.05 -9.64 3.93
CA LEU A 43 -6.43 -8.34 4.16
C LEU A 43 -5.06 -8.24 3.47
N ALA A 44 -4.23 -9.29 3.55
CA ALA A 44 -2.94 -9.33 2.88
C ALA A 44 -3.07 -9.24 1.36
N HIS A 45 -4.05 -9.93 0.78
CA HIS A 45 -4.33 -9.91 -0.65
C HIS A 45 -4.74 -8.51 -1.12
N VAL A 46 -5.69 -7.88 -0.41
CA VAL A 46 -6.16 -6.52 -0.71
C VAL A 46 -5.02 -5.51 -0.57
N PHE A 47 -4.23 -5.58 0.50
CA PHE A 47 -3.12 -4.66 0.72
C PHE A 47 -2.07 -4.75 -0.39
N ARG A 48 -1.70 -5.97 -0.81
CA ARG A 48 -0.77 -6.16 -1.94
C ARG A 48 -1.32 -5.58 -3.24
N ALA A 49 -2.60 -5.79 -3.53
CA ALA A 49 -3.25 -5.24 -4.72
C ALA A 49 -3.27 -3.70 -4.71
N THR A 50 -3.49 -3.09 -3.56
CA THR A 50 -3.46 -1.62 -3.39
C THR A 50 -2.05 -1.07 -3.58
N VAL A 51 -1.04 -1.65 -2.92
CA VAL A 51 0.36 -1.17 -3.04
C VAL A 51 0.93 -1.39 -4.44
N LEU A 52 0.61 -2.50 -5.11
CA LEU A 52 0.98 -2.72 -6.51
C LEU A 52 0.30 -1.72 -7.46
N SER A 53 -0.91 -1.26 -7.12
CA SER A 53 -1.59 -0.21 -7.89
C SER A 53 -0.98 1.18 -7.66
N ASP A 54 -0.52 1.48 -6.43
CA ASP A 54 0.15 2.75 -6.11
C ASP A 54 1.57 2.82 -6.70
N ALA A 55 2.31 1.70 -6.67
CA ALA A 55 3.62 1.57 -7.30
C ALA A 55 3.55 1.55 -8.85
N SER A 56 2.34 1.35 -9.40
CA SER A 56 2.03 1.53 -10.81
C SER A 56 1.37 2.90 -11.06
N GLY A 57 1.81 3.95 -10.37
CA GLY A 57 1.59 5.31 -10.84
C GLY A 57 2.11 5.44 -12.28
N PRO A 58 1.45 6.21 -13.17
CA PRO A 58 1.87 6.32 -14.56
C PRO A 58 3.32 6.79 -14.57
N SER A 59 4.23 5.90 -14.98
CA SER A 59 5.57 6.28 -15.38
C SER A 59 5.36 7.25 -16.54
N ASN A 60 5.43 8.54 -16.26
CA ASN A 60 5.34 9.58 -17.27
C ASN A 60 6.77 9.85 -17.77
N PRO A 61 7.20 9.35 -18.93
CA PRO A 61 8.47 9.74 -19.52
C PRO A 61 8.37 11.03 -20.34
N GLU A 62 7.46 11.97 -20.04
CA GLU A 62 7.40 13.25 -20.76
C GLU A 62 8.26 14.32 -20.07
N GLY A 63 9.53 14.00 -19.93
CA GLY A 63 10.62 14.95 -19.84
C GLY A 63 11.28 15.07 -21.22
N ALA A 64 10.67 15.82 -22.13
CA ALA A 64 11.32 16.31 -23.35
C ALA A 64 11.11 17.82 -23.43
N SER A 65 11.82 18.54 -22.54
CA SER A 65 12.19 19.92 -22.80
C SER A 65 13.20 19.91 -23.95
N ASP A 66 12.81 20.41 -25.12
CA ASP A 66 13.76 21.03 -26.03
C ASP A 66 13.21 22.35 -26.53
N VAL A 67 13.71 23.39 -25.85
CA VAL A 67 13.76 24.76 -26.31
C VAL A 67 14.46 24.82 -27.66
N ARG A 68 13.76 25.25 -28.70
CA ARG A 68 14.42 25.88 -29.84
C ARG A 68 13.63 27.11 -30.25
N GLY A 69 14.15 28.25 -29.82
CA GLY A 69 13.83 29.52 -30.46
C GLY A 69 14.22 29.49 -31.94
N ASN A 70 13.40 30.11 -32.75
CA ASN A 70 13.69 30.72 -34.05
C ASN A 70 12.48 31.66 -34.25
N GLY A 71 12.64 32.97 -34.37
CA GLY A 71 13.56 33.66 -35.27
C GLY A 71 12.67 34.46 -36.21
#